data_AF-A0AAD9KN99-F1
#
_entry.id   AF-A0AAD9KN99-F1
#
_cell.length_a   1.000
_cell.length_b   1.000
_cell.length_c   1.000
_cell.angle_alpha   90.00
_cell.angle_beta   90.00
_cell.angle_gamma   90.00
#
_symmetry.space_group_name_H-M   'P 1'
#
loop_
_entity.id
_entity.type
_entity.pdbx_description
1 polymer ?
#
loop_
_entity_poly.entity_id
_entity_poly.type
_entity_poly.pdbx_seq_one_letter_code
_entity_poly.pdbx_strand_id
1 'polypeptide(L)'
;MLVGGMMDYMAVILFGLDAVSVSNVKVWVLSLGFTLAFGSLFSKTWRVHQIMSNKTLTKKNLKDIHLFAIVFVLIAIDVGILTAWVVADRYSLSIAYFPGEASIRRFCAVVVVQVDEHDDDLVYKPQRNTCRSRYEAYWLATVYIYKGMLLLFGLFLAWTTRNVTVAALNDSKYIGMSVYNVVLVCVVAAPIGFLVGDEKFESSYVITSLFVVFSTTITICLIFVPKVIHSLTKLWYNPKGST
;
A
#
# COMPACT_ATOMS: atom_id res chain seq x y z
N MET A 1 -8.58 -8.50 1.23
CA MET A 1 -8.60 -7.76 -0.05
C MET A 1 -9.49 -6.52 -0.04
N LEU A 2 -10.82 -6.61 -0.10
CA LEU A 2 -11.69 -5.42 -0.20
C LEU A 2 -11.49 -4.46 0.98
N VAL A 3 -11.49 -4.98 2.21
CA VAL A 3 -11.19 -4.20 3.42
C VAL A 3 -9.81 -3.53 3.34
N GLY A 4 -8.79 -4.25 2.86
CA GLY A 4 -7.45 -3.69 2.64
C GLY A 4 -7.46 -2.55 1.62
N GLY A 5 -8.14 -2.73 0.48
CA GLY A 5 -8.28 -1.67 -0.53
C GLY A 5 -9.06 -0.44 -0.03
N MET A 6 -10.09 -0.64 0.79
CA MET A 6 -10.80 0.46 1.45
C MET A 6 -9.87 1.24 2.40
N MET A 7 -9.03 0.53 3.16
CA MET A 7 -8.01 1.15 4.01
C MET A 7 -6.96 1.89 3.17
N ASP A 8 -6.51 1.34 2.05
CA ASP A 8 -5.56 2.00 1.16
C ASP A 8 -6.14 3.30 0.56
N TYR A 9 -7.40 3.31 0.13
CA TYR A 9 -8.08 4.54 -0.29
C TYR A 9 -8.21 5.54 0.85
N MET A 10 -8.55 5.07 2.05
CA MET A 10 -8.63 5.95 3.22
C MET A 10 -7.26 6.55 3.54
N ALA A 11 -6.18 5.75 3.46
CA ALA A 11 -4.82 6.24 3.65
C ALA A 11 -4.50 7.38 2.68
N VAL A 12 -4.80 7.23 1.38
CA VAL A 12 -4.59 8.29 0.39
C VAL A 12 -5.28 9.59 0.81
N ILE A 13 -6.53 9.52 1.26
CA ILE A 13 -7.27 10.70 1.76
C ILE A 13 -6.57 11.29 3.00
N LEU A 14 -6.15 10.45 3.96
CA LEU A 14 -5.43 10.89 5.16
C LEU A 14 -4.08 11.55 4.84
N PHE A 15 -3.38 11.09 3.81
CA PHE A 15 -2.12 11.69 3.36
C PHE A 15 -2.31 13.09 2.75
N GLY A 16 -3.49 13.38 2.20
CA GLY A 16 -3.85 14.72 1.72
C GLY A 16 -4.33 15.68 2.82
N LEU A 17 -4.57 15.19 4.05
CA LEU A 17 -4.94 16.04 5.18
C LEU A 17 -3.68 16.45 5.95
N ASP A 18 -3.35 17.74 5.96
CA ASP A 18 -2.22 18.32 6.74
C ASP A 18 -2.53 18.41 8.26
N ALA A 19 -3.42 17.57 8.77
CA ALA A 19 -3.77 17.55 10.18
C ALA A 19 -2.67 16.88 11.02
N VAL A 20 -1.98 17.66 11.86
CA VAL A 20 -0.90 17.23 12.78
C VAL A 20 -1.31 16.00 13.62
N SER A 21 -2.57 15.95 14.06
CA SER A 21 -3.14 14.85 14.86
C SER A 21 -3.25 13.51 14.12
N VAL A 22 -3.19 13.50 12.78
CA VAL A 22 -3.43 12.32 11.93
C VAL A 22 -2.11 11.74 11.38
N SER A 23 -0.99 12.41 11.66
CA SER A 23 0.35 12.11 11.13
C SER A 23 0.81 10.66 11.30
N ASN A 24 0.48 10.01 12.42
CA ASN A 24 0.88 8.61 12.66
C ASN A 24 -0.15 7.64 12.07
N VAL A 25 -1.43 8.01 12.13
CA VAL A 25 -2.54 7.16 11.68
C VAL A 25 -2.42 6.85 10.18
N LYS A 26 -1.96 7.80 9.35
CA LYS A 26 -1.78 7.59 7.90
C LYS A 26 -0.84 6.42 7.57
N VAL A 27 0.28 6.29 8.26
CA VAL A 27 1.28 5.23 8.04
C VAL A 27 0.73 3.89 8.48
N TRP A 28 0.00 3.87 9.59
CA TRP A 28 -0.64 2.67 10.12
C TRP A 28 -1.72 2.14 9.19
N VAL A 29 -2.63 3.02 8.75
CA VAL A 29 -3.73 2.64 7.85
C VAL A 29 -3.18 2.12 6.53
N LEU A 30 -2.17 2.78 5.95
CA LEU A 30 -1.53 2.32 4.70
C LEU A 30 -0.83 0.97 4.87
N SER A 31 -0.04 0.80 5.94
CA SER A 31 0.73 -0.44 6.15
C SER A 31 -0.18 -1.64 6.39
N LEU A 32 -1.23 -1.47 7.21
CA LEU A 32 -2.21 -2.51 7.51
C LEU A 32 -3.12 -2.79 6.30
N GLY A 33 -3.54 -1.76 5.58
CA GLY A 33 -4.31 -1.86 4.35
C GLY A 33 -3.58 -2.71 3.30
N PHE A 34 -2.31 -2.37 3.05
CA PHE A 34 -1.44 -3.11 2.15
C PHE A 34 -1.31 -4.58 2.55
N THR A 35 -1.07 -4.89 3.83
CA THR A 35 -0.94 -6.29 4.29
C THR A 35 -2.25 -7.06 4.21
N LEU A 36 -3.38 -6.43 4.53
CA LEU A 36 -4.70 -7.06 4.37
C LEU A 36 -5.06 -7.30 2.90
N ALA A 37 -4.64 -6.41 2.00
CA ALA A 37 -4.81 -6.55 0.57
C ALA A 37 -3.88 -7.65 0.03
N PHE A 38 -2.57 -7.44 0.10
CA PHE A 38 -1.55 -8.32 -0.45
C PHE A 38 -1.48 -9.67 0.26
N GLY A 39 -1.57 -9.72 1.59
CA GLY A 39 -1.59 -10.97 2.37
C GLY A 39 -2.75 -11.88 1.97
N SER A 40 -3.90 -11.32 1.58
CA SER A 40 -5.02 -12.10 1.06
C SER A 40 -4.80 -12.64 -0.36
N LEU A 41 -4.02 -11.95 -1.19
CA LEU A 41 -3.57 -12.45 -2.50
C LEU A 41 -2.58 -13.59 -2.30
N PHE A 42 -1.58 -13.33 -1.46
CA PHE A 42 -0.55 -14.28 -1.06
C PHE A 42 -1.17 -15.60 -0.57
N SER A 43 -2.12 -15.55 0.36
CA SER A 43 -2.78 -16.72 0.93
C SER A 43 -3.51 -17.57 -0.14
N LYS A 44 -4.14 -16.92 -1.13
CA LYS A 44 -4.77 -17.61 -2.27
C LYS A 44 -3.74 -18.25 -3.20
N THR A 45 -2.67 -17.54 -3.53
CA THR A 45 -1.59 -18.07 -4.39
C THR A 45 -0.88 -19.25 -3.71
N TRP A 46 -0.64 -19.16 -2.40
CA TRP A 46 -0.06 -20.23 -1.59
C TRP A 46 -0.92 -21.50 -1.63
N ARG A 47 -2.25 -21.37 -1.47
CA ARG A 47 -3.18 -22.50 -1.59
C ARG A 47 -3.05 -23.20 -2.93
N VAL A 48 -3.00 -22.44 -4.02
CA VAL A 48 -2.86 -22.99 -5.37
C VAL A 48 -1.52 -23.69 -5.53
N HIS A 49 -0.43 -23.09 -5.04
CA HIS A 49 0.90 -23.68 -5.04
C HIS A 49 0.94 -25.03 -4.30
N GLN A 50 0.33 -25.12 -3.11
CA GLN A 50 0.27 -26.36 -2.34
C GLN A 50 -0.52 -27.47 -3.04
N ILE A 51 -1.65 -27.13 -3.70
CA ILE A 51 -2.45 -28.10 -4.46
C ILE A 51 -1.64 -28.68 -5.63
N MET A 52 -0.86 -27.84 -6.32
CA MET A 52 -0.01 -28.30 -7.41
C MET A 52 1.16 -29.16 -6.95
N SER A 53 1.84 -28.73 -5.87
CA SER A 53 3.06 -29.36 -5.41
C SER A 53 2.81 -30.73 -4.76
N ASN A 54 1.60 -31.00 -4.25
CA ASN A 54 1.28 -32.25 -3.58
C ASN A 54 0.13 -33.00 -4.28
N LYS A 55 0.47 -33.83 -5.28
CA LYS A 55 -0.48 -34.75 -5.95
C LYS A 55 -1.01 -35.88 -5.04
N THR A 56 -0.43 -36.08 -3.86
CA THR A 56 -0.72 -37.21 -2.93
C THR A 56 -1.57 -36.85 -1.72
N LEU A 57 -2.06 -35.60 -1.58
CA LEU A 57 -2.93 -35.23 -0.47
C LEU A 57 -4.35 -35.79 -0.68
N THR A 58 -4.53 -37.06 -0.29
CA THR A 58 -5.81 -37.61 0.12
C THR A 58 -6.47 -36.66 1.12
N LYS A 59 -7.47 -35.90 0.66
CA LYS A 59 -8.63 -35.39 1.41
C LYS A 59 -8.37 -34.87 2.83
N LYS A 60 -7.18 -34.34 3.14
CA LYS A 60 -7.03 -33.48 4.31
C LYS A 60 -7.67 -32.18 3.90
N ASN A 61 -8.83 -31.89 4.48
CA ASN A 61 -9.38 -30.53 4.52
C ASN A 61 -8.21 -29.63 4.90
N LEU A 62 -7.62 -28.93 3.93
CA LEU A 62 -6.68 -27.87 4.20
C LEU A 62 -7.50 -26.87 5.00
N LYS A 63 -7.33 -26.92 6.32
CA LYS A 63 -8.11 -26.11 7.25
C LYS A 63 -7.90 -24.67 6.80
N ASP A 64 -8.94 -24.03 6.28
CA ASP A 64 -8.91 -22.62 5.85
C ASP A 64 -8.34 -21.72 6.96
N ILE A 65 -8.47 -22.15 8.23
CA ILE A 65 -7.80 -21.61 9.41
C ILE A 65 -6.31 -21.35 9.22
N HIS A 66 -5.54 -22.24 8.57
CA HIS A 66 -4.10 -22.04 8.38
C HIS A 66 -3.81 -20.84 7.46
N LEU A 67 -4.63 -20.64 6.43
CA LEU A 67 -4.52 -19.53 5.48
C LEU A 67 -4.84 -18.19 6.15
N PHE A 68 -5.88 -18.16 6.99
CA PHE A 68 -6.23 -16.98 7.79
C PHE A 68 -5.18 -16.70 8.88
N ALA A 69 -4.62 -17.75 9.50
CA ALA A 69 -3.56 -17.62 10.49
C ALA A 69 -2.31 -16.94 9.92
N ILE A 70 -1.91 -17.27 8.68
CA ILE A 70 -0.78 -16.60 8.03
C ILE A 70 -1.04 -15.09 7.89
N VAL A 71 -2.21 -14.69 7.41
CA VAL A 71 -2.55 -13.25 7.26
C VAL A 71 -2.57 -12.54 8.61
N PHE A 72 -3.11 -13.19 9.65
CA PHE A 72 -3.11 -12.64 11.00
C PHE A 72 -1.70 -12.44 11.55
N VAL A 73 -0.79 -13.40 11.32
CA VAL A 73 0.63 -13.27 11.71
C VAL A 73 1.29 -12.09 10.97
N LEU A 74 1.06 -11.92 9.67
CA LEU A 74 1.61 -10.78 8.91
C LEU A 74 1.12 -9.43 9.47
N ILE A 75 -0.15 -9.34 9.86
CA ILE A 75 -0.71 -8.15 10.51
C ILE A 75 -0.09 -7.94 11.89
N ALA A 76 0.09 -9.00 12.67
CA ALA A 76 0.72 -8.90 14.00
C ALA A 76 2.16 -8.38 13.90
N ILE A 77 2.91 -8.79 12.87
CA ILE A 77 4.25 -8.26 12.58
C ILE A 77 4.19 -6.75 12.28
N ASP A 78 3.25 -6.31 11.42
CA ASP A 78 3.08 -4.89 11.13
C ASP A 78 2.76 -4.07 12.38
N VAL A 79 1.80 -4.53 13.18
CA VAL A 79 1.44 -3.87 14.43
C VAL A 79 2.64 -3.84 15.37
N GLY A 80 3.40 -4.93 15.47
CA GLY A 80 4.64 -4.98 16.26
C GLY A 80 5.70 -3.96 15.81
N ILE A 81 5.97 -3.86 14.50
CA ILE A 81 6.96 -2.89 13.97
C ILE A 81 6.48 -1.45 14.20
N LEU A 82 5.21 -1.17 13.93
CA LEU A 82 4.66 0.19 14.06
C LEU A 82 4.49 0.63 15.51
N THR A 83 4.09 -0.28 16.40
CA THR A 83 4.08 0.00 17.85
C THR A 83 5.50 0.26 18.35
N ALA A 84 6.48 -0.55 17.95
CA ALA A 84 7.88 -0.35 18.32
C ALA A 84 8.39 1.02 17.84
N TRP A 85 8.01 1.44 16.63
CA TRP A 85 8.34 2.78 16.14
C TRP A 85 7.78 3.86 17.07
N VAL A 86 6.47 3.86 17.35
CA VAL A 86 5.83 4.89 18.18
C VAL A 86 6.40 4.93 19.61
N VAL A 87 6.77 3.78 20.17
CA VAL A 87 7.29 3.66 21.54
C VAL A 87 8.76 4.08 21.62
N ALA A 88 9.59 3.61 20.70
CA ALA A 88 11.03 3.85 20.73
C ALA A 88 11.43 5.24 20.20
N ASP A 89 10.68 5.76 19.23
CA ASP A 89 10.93 7.07 18.64
C ASP A 89 9.63 7.88 18.57
N ARG A 90 9.39 8.66 19.63
CA ARG A 90 8.21 9.51 19.72
C ARG A 90 8.32 10.61 18.66
N TYR A 91 7.31 10.68 17.79
CA TYR A 91 7.14 11.78 16.84
C TYR A 91 7.12 13.12 17.57
N SER A 92 8.04 14.01 17.19
CA SER A 92 8.09 15.39 17.66
C SER A 92 7.53 16.31 16.60
N LEU A 93 6.83 17.38 17.01
CA LEU A 93 6.41 18.43 16.10
C LEU A 93 7.67 19.17 15.61
N SER A 94 7.86 19.20 14.30
CA SER A 94 8.93 19.96 13.65
C SER A 94 8.33 21.01 12.72
N ILE A 95 8.81 22.25 12.85
CA ILE A 95 8.39 23.36 12.01
C ILE A 95 9.44 23.50 10.91
N ALA A 96 9.04 23.20 9.67
CA ALA A 96 9.88 23.40 8.49
C ALA A 96 9.50 24.71 7.81
N TYR A 97 10.46 25.63 7.67
CA TYR A 97 10.31 26.87 6.91
C TYR A 97 10.65 26.60 5.45
N PHE A 98 9.70 26.83 4.55
CA PHE A 98 9.93 26.66 3.12
C PHE A 98 10.29 28.01 2.50
N PRO A 99 11.37 28.13 1.70
CA PRO A 99 11.55 29.32 0.88
C PRO A 99 10.47 29.30 -0.22
N GLY A 100 9.67 30.37 -0.33
CA GLY A 100 8.77 30.58 -1.46
C GLY A 100 9.51 30.46 -2.80
N GLU A 101 8.81 30.04 -3.85
CA GLU A 101 9.36 29.79 -5.19
C GLU A 101 10.09 31.01 -5.77
N ALA A 102 11.37 31.14 -5.46
CA ALA A 102 12.31 31.97 -6.20
C ALA A 102 13.54 31.13 -6.54
N SER A 103 13.84 31.09 -7.82
CA SER A 103 14.86 30.30 -8.49
C SER A 103 16.25 30.37 -7.84
N ILE A 104 16.69 29.20 -7.36
CA ILE A 104 18.05 28.65 -7.25
C ILE A 104 19.22 29.66 -7.46
N ARG A 105 19.89 30.05 -6.36
CA ARG A 105 21.37 30.15 -6.30
C ARG A 105 21.89 29.49 -5.02
N ARG A 106 22.96 28.71 -5.18
CA ARG A 106 23.40 27.57 -4.35
C ARG A 106 23.90 27.83 -2.92
N PHE A 107 23.67 28.97 -2.29
CA PHE A 107 24.12 29.19 -0.90
C PHE A 107 23.14 30.09 -0.15
N CYS A 108 22.69 29.63 1.02
CA CYS A 108 21.64 30.16 1.89
C CYS A 108 20.20 30.04 1.34
N ALA A 109 19.38 29.22 2.00
CA ALA A 109 17.93 29.26 1.83
C ALA A 109 17.41 30.59 2.37
N VAL A 110 17.23 31.57 1.46
CA VAL A 110 16.56 32.84 1.78
C VAL A 110 15.07 32.52 1.88
N VAL A 111 14.53 32.55 3.10
CA VAL A 111 13.08 32.52 3.30
C VAL A 111 12.53 33.82 2.71
N VAL A 112 11.88 33.72 1.55
CA VAL A 112 11.23 34.87 0.90
C VAL A 112 10.07 35.29 1.80
N VAL A 113 10.31 36.34 2.55
CA VAL A 113 9.31 37.05 3.32
C VAL A 113 8.46 37.82 2.32
N GLN A 114 7.18 37.48 2.21
CA GLN A 114 6.28 38.37 1.48
C GLN A 114 5.92 39.51 2.43
N VAL A 115 6.28 40.73 2.06
CA VAL A 115 5.84 41.95 2.74
C VAL A 115 4.47 42.28 2.17
N ASP A 116 3.49 42.50 3.03
CA ASP A 116 2.14 42.87 2.60
C ASP A 116 2.16 44.23 1.88
N GLU A 117 1.48 44.34 0.74
CA GLU A 117 1.48 45.57 -0.08
C GLU A 117 0.73 46.74 0.60
N HIS A 118 0.04 46.48 1.72
CA HIS A 118 -0.69 47.47 2.51
C HIS A 118 -0.11 47.72 3.91
N ASP A 119 0.87 46.94 4.36
CA ASP A 119 1.47 47.07 5.68
C ASP A 119 2.94 46.62 5.66
N ASP A 120 3.86 47.59 5.62
CA ASP A 120 5.31 47.36 5.56
C ASP A 120 5.85 46.60 6.78
N ASP A 121 5.07 46.52 7.87
CA ASP A 121 5.42 45.79 9.09
C ASP A 121 4.94 44.31 9.07
N LEU A 122 4.14 43.91 8.08
CA LEU A 122 3.60 42.55 7.98
C LEU A 122 4.43 41.66 7.06
N VAL A 123 5.05 40.64 7.65
CA VAL A 123 5.98 39.70 7.01
C VAL A 123 5.40 38.29 7.04
N TYR A 124 4.98 37.76 5.89
CA TYR A 124 4.54 36.38 5.76
C TYR A 124 5.74 35.43 5.60
N LYS A 125 5.91 34.51 6.56
CA LYS A 125 6.86 33.40 6.46
C LYS A 125 6.09 32.09 6.29
N PRO A 126 6.12 31.45 5.11
CA PRO A 126 5.46 30.17 4.92
C PRO A 126 6.11 29.11 5.82
N GLN A 127 5.31 28.53 6.71
CA GLN A 127 5.72 27.51 7.67
C GLN A 127 4.86 26.26 7.48
N ARG A 128 5.48 25.09 7.58
CA ARG A 128 4.78 23.81 7.57
C ARG A 128 5.01 23.07 8.88
N ASN A 129 3.92 22.67 9.50
CA ASN A 129 3.93 21.86 10.71
C ASN A 129 3.95 20.38 10.29
N THR A 130 5.10 19.71 10.40
CA THR A 130 5.22 18.28 10.11
C THR A 130 5.61 17.51 11.37
N CYS A 131 4.99 16.35 11.58
CA CYS A 131 5.41 15.43 12.63
C CYS A 131 6.53 14.56 12.10
N ARG A 132 7.73 14.73 12.66
CA ARG A 132 8.92 13.97 12.27
C ARG A 132 9.46 13.19 13.46
N SER A 133 9.93 12.00 13.16
CA SER A 133 10.64 11.13 14.11
C SER A 133 12.13 11.21 13.79
N ARG A 134 12.99 11.14 14.82
CA ARG A 134 14.44 11.39 14.65
C ARG A 134 15.10 10.37 13.74
N TYR A 135 14.63 9.12 13.79
CA TYR A 135 15.11 8.01 12.99
C TYR A 135 14.04 7.52 11.99
N GLU A 136 13.13 8.40 11.56
CA GLU A 136 12.05 8.09 10.61
C GLU A 136 12.54 7.31 9.38
N ALA A 137 13.65 7.73 8.76
CA ALA A 137 14.20 7.07 7.58
C ALA A 137 14.59 5.61 7.84
N TYR A 138 15.13 5.31 9.03
CA TYR A 138 15.49 3.95 9.42
C TYR A 138 14.24 3.09 9.64
N TRP A 139 13.23 3.61 10.32
CA TRP A 139 11.96 2.90 10.53
C TRP A 139 11.21 2.65 9.21
N LEU A 140 11.15 3.65 8.32
CA LEU A 140 10.60 3.50 6.98
C LEU A 140 11.40 2.46 6.18
N ALA A 141 12.73 2.48 6.24
CA ALA A 141 13.56 1.49 5.57
C ALA A 141 13.28 0.07 6.09
N THR A 142 13.13 -0.12 7.41
CA THR A 142 12.73 -1.41 8.00
C THR A 142 11.39 -1.89 7.44
N VAL A 143 10.38 -1.02 7.39
CA VAL A 143 9.07 -1.35 6.82
C VAL A 143 9.20 -1.70 5.33
N TYR A 144 9.89 -0.88 4.54
CA TYR A 144 10.05 -1.13 3.11
C TYR A 144 10.80 -2.43 2.81
N ILE A 145 11.87 -2.74 3.56
CA ILE A 145 12.61 -4.00 3.40
C ILE A 145 11.71 -5.19 3.71
N TYR A 146 10.98 -5.15 4.82
CA TYR A 146 10.01 -6.20 5.19
C TYR A 146 8.94 -6.40 4.11
N LYS A 147 8.30 -5.31 3.65
CA LYS A 147 7.27 -5.37 2.59
C LYS A 147 7.87 -5.84 1.26
N GLY A 148 9.10 -5.43 0.94
CA GLY A 148 9.84 -5.86 -0.23
C GLY A 148 10.09 -7.37 -0.22
N MET A 149 10.50 -7.94 0.92
CA MET A 149 10.64 -9.39 1.06
C MET A 149 9.31 -10.13 0.84
N LEU A 150 8.20 -9.60 1.40
CA LEU A 150 6.87 -10.16 1.15
C LEU A 150 6.48 -10.12 -0.32
N LEU A 151 6.74 -9.00 -1.00
CA LEU A 151 6.48 -8.83 -2.44
C LEU A 151 7.27 -9.83 -3.27
N LEU A 152 8.57 -9.99 -3.00
CA LEU A 152 9.42 -10.97 -3.68
C LEU A 152 8.92 -12.40 -3.48
N PHE A 153 8.49 -12.74 -2.26
CA PHE A 153 7.95 -14.06 -1.98
C PHE A 153 6.61 -14.30 -2.67
N GLY A 154 5.71 -13.30 -2.67
CA GLY A 154 4.46 -13.38 -3.42
C GLY A 154 4.69 -13.49 -4.94
N LEU A 155 5.69 -12.78 -5.47
CA LEU A 155 6.10 -12.87 -6.86
C LEU A 155 6.62 -14.27 -7.21
N PHE A 156 7.46 -14.85 -6.36
CA PHE A 156 7.95 -16.22 -6.51
C PHE A 156 6.78 -17.23 -6.58
N LEU A 157 5.80 -17.11 -5.68
CA LEU A 157 4.62 -17.99 -5.71
C LEU A 157 3.79 -17.77 -6.98
N ALA A 158 3.54 -16.52 -7.37
CA ALA A 158 2.82 -16.20 -8.60
C ALA A 158 3.52 -16.82 -9.82
N TRP A 159 4.84 -16.73 -9.89
CA TRP A 159 5.65 -17.32 -10.95
C TRP A 159 5.51 -18.84 -11.02
N THR A 160 5.67 -19.53 -9.89
CA THR A 160 5.55 -21.01 -9.85
C THR A 160 4.15 -21.48 -10.25
N THR A 161 3.13 -20.66 -10.03
CA THR A 161 1.72 -20.99 -10.32
C THR A 161 1.26 -20.59 -11.73
N ARG A 162 2.10 -19.95 -12.55
CA ARG A 162 1.66 -19.36 -13.84
C ARG A 162 1.29 -20.41 -14.90
N ASN A 163 1.97 -21.57 -14.90
CA ASN A 163 1.87 -22.56 -15.97
C ASN A 163 0.73 -23.58 -15.73
N VAL A 164 -0.20 -23.30 -14.82
CA VAL A 164 -1.37 -24.16 -14.58
C VAL A 164 -2.44 -23.89 -15.62
N THR A 165 -2.63 -24.83 -16.53
CA THR A 165 -3.60 -24.74 -17.63
C THR A 165 -4.89 -25.53 -17.37
N VAL A 166 -5.24 -25.78 -16.10
CA VAL A 166 -6.49 -26.44 -15.73
C VAL A 166 -7.62 -25.39 -15.69
N ALA A 167 -8.67 -25.57 -16.51
CA ALA A 167 -9.78 -24.61 -16.61
C ALA A 167 -10.47 -24.33 -15.26
N ALA A 168 -10.53 -25.32 -14.36
CA ALA A 168 -11.06 -25.17 -13.01
C ALA A 168 -10.21 -24.25 -12.09
N LEU A 169 -8.98 -23.91 -12.50
CA LEU A 169 -8.04 -23.04 -11.78
C LEU A 169 -7.75 -21.75 -12.53
N ASN A 170 -8.52 -21.38 -13.56
CA ASN A 170 -8.27 -20.15 -14.35
C ASN A 170 -8.32 -18.87 -13.50
N ASP A 171 -8.98 -18.91 -12.33
CA ASP A 171 -8.94 -17.90 -11.27
C ASP A 171 -7.52 -17.54 -10.82
N SER A 172 -6.57 -18.49 -10.83
CA SER A 172 -5.19 -18.27 -10.40
C SER A 172 -4.42 -17.32 -11.32
N LYS A 173 -4.78 -17.25 -12.61
CA LYS A 173 -4.13 -16.34 -13.58
C LYS A 173 -4.40 -14.89 -13.24
N TYR A 174 -5.65 -14.54 -12.93
CA TYR A 174 -6.02 -13.19 -12.53
C TYR A 174 -5.37 -12.78 -11.20
N ILE A 175 -5.21 -13.73 -10.27
CA ILE A 175 -4.46 -13.52 -9.02
C ILE A 175 -2.98 -13.24 -9.33
N GLY A 176 -2.36 -14.02 -10.22
CA GLY A 176 -0.98 -13.80 -10.65
C GLY A 176 -0.78 -12.44 -11.33
N MET A 177 -1.66 -12.05 -12.26
CA MET A 177 -1.65 -10.72 -12.89
C MET A 177 -1.76 -9.59 -11.85
N SER A 178 -2.60 -9.78 -10.84
CA SER A 178 -2.77 -8.82 -9.74
C SER A 178 -1.49 -8.68 -8.91
N VAL A 179 -0.79 -9.78 -8.62
CA VAL A 179 0.51 -9.74 -7.93
C VAL A 179 1.55 -8.98 -8.75
N TYR A 180 1.64 -9.24 -10.06
CA TYR A 180 2.57 -8.52 -10.94
C TYR A 180 2.29 -7.01 -10.98
N ASN A 181 1.00 -6.62 -11.07
CA ASN A 181 0.57 -5.22 -11.02
C ASN A 181 1.03 -4.52 -9.73
N VAL A 182 0.75 -5.13 -8.57
CA VAL A 182 1.13 -4.56 -7.26
C VAL A 182 2.66 -4.44 -7.14
N VAL A 183 3.41 -5.49 -7.49
CA VAL A 183 4.88 -5.48 -7.43
C VAL A 183 5.48 -4.38 -8.29
N LEU A 184 5.03 -4.27 -9.56
CA LEU A 184 5.54 -3.26 -10.50
C LEU A 184 5.31 -1.85 -9.96
N VAL A 185 4.09 -1.57 -9.47
CA VAL A 185 3.75 -0.26 -8.92
C VAL A 185 4.58 0.04 -7.66
N CYS A 186 4.75 -0.91 -6.75
CA CYS A 186 5.55 -0.71 -5.54
C CYS A 186 7.04 -0.45 -5.83
N VAL A 187 7.62 -1.11 -6.84
CA VAL A 187 9.01 -0.89 -7.27
C VAL A 187 9.22 0.52 -7.80
N VAL A 188 8.20 1.14 -8.41
CA VAL A 188 8.27 2.51 -8.92
C VAL A 188 7.91 3.54 -7.84
N ALA A 189 6.85 3.31 -7.08
CA ALA A 189 6.33 4.27 -6.11
C ALA A 189 7.22 4.43 -4.87
N ALA A 190 7.85 3.35 -4.38
CA ALA A 190 8.66 3.42 -3.16
C ALA A 190 9.91 4.32 -3.30
N PRO A 191 10.72 4.23 -4.38
CA PRO A 191 11.82 5.17 -4.61
C PRO A 191 11.35 6.62 -4.75
N ILE A 192 10.21 6.86 -5.41
CA ILE A 192 9.67 8.21 -5.57
C ILE A 192 9.31 8.81 -4.20
N GLY A 193 8.63 8.03 -3.35
CA GLY A 193 8.31 8.46 -1.99
C GLY A 193 9.55 8.80 -1.17
N PHE A 194 10.61 7.99 -1.27
CA PHE A 194 11.86 8.20 -0.54
C PHE A 194 12.71 9.36 -1.07
N LEU A 195 12.81 9.52 -2.39
CA LEU A 195 13.71 10.50 -3.03
C LEU A 195 13.09 11.89 -3.19
N VAL A 196 11.77 11.97 -3.41
CA VAL A 196 11.08 13.22 -3.78
C VAL A 196 10.24 13.79 -2.63
N GLY A 197 9.96 12.99 -1.60
CA GLY A 197 9.00 13.31 -0.54
C GLY A 197 9.25 14.62 0.22
N ASP A 198 10.51 14.95 0.50
CA ASP A 198 10.87 16.14 1.29
C ASP A 198 11.03 17.41 0.43
N GLU A 199 11.52 17.29 -0.81
CA GLU A 199 11.77 18.44 -1.69
C GLU A 199 10.52 18.92 -2.45
N LYS A 200 9.67 17.98 -2.89
CA LYS A 200 8.45 18.26 -3.68
C LYS A 200 7.27 17.43 -3.18
N PHE A 201 6.84 17.72 -1.95
CA PHE A 201 5.78 17.00 -1.28
C PHE A 201 4.48 16.91 -2.12
N GLU A 202 4.04 18.02 -2.72
CA GLU A 202 2.83 18.07 -3.56
C GLU A 202 2.92 17.07 -4.74
N SER A 203 4.03 17.11 -5.47
CA SER A 203 4.25 16.21 -6.60
C SER A 203 4.38 14.76 -6.16
N SER A 204 5.11 14.51 -5.07
CA SER A 204 5.28 13.16 -4.51
C SER A 204 3.94 12.57 -4.05
N TYR A 205 3.10 13.37 -3.40
CA TYR A 205 1.76 12.98 -2.98
C TYR A 205 0.86 12.65 -4.18
N VAL A 206 0.78 13.52 -5.18
CA VAL A 206 -0.04 13.28 -6.38
C VAL A 206 0.41 12.01 -7.11
N ILE A 207 1.71 11.84 -7.32
CA ILE A 207 2.24 10.66 -8.03
C ILE A 207 1.97 9.38 -7.23
N THR A 208 2.29 9.37 -5.94
CA THR A 208 2.14 8.17 -5.10
C THR A 208 0.67 7.80 -4.91
N SER A 209 -0.21 8.78 -4.69
CA SER A 209 -1.66 8.55 -4.56
C SER A 209 -2.26 7.96 -5.85
N LEU A 210 -1.90 8.49 -7.02
CA LEU A 210 -2.33 7.93 -8.30
C LEU A 210 -1.89 6.47 -8.45
N PHE A 211 -0.62 6.17 -8.16
CA PHE A 211 -0.12 4.80 -8.22
C PHE A 211 -0.88 3.85 -7.29
N VAL A 212 -1.13 4.26 -6.04
CA VAL A 212 -1.90 3.46 -5.08
C VAL A 212 -3.32 3.23 -5.61
N VAL A 213 -4.04 4.30 -5.96
CA VAL A 213 -5.45 4.23 -6.42
C VAL A 213 -5.61 3.38 -7.68
N PHE A 214 -4.76 3.58 -8.69
CA PHE A 214 -4.82 2.79 -9.92
C PHE A 214 -4.48 1.33 -9.65
N SER A 215 -3.44 1.07 -8.86
CA SER A 215 -3.01 -0.29 -8.53
C SER A 215 -4.09 -1.06 -7.77
N THR A 216 -4.68 -0.47 -6.74
CA THR A 216 -5.77 -1.10 -5.96
C THR A 216 -7.00 -1.32 -6.83
N THR A 217 -7.37 -0.35 -7.67
CA THR A 217 -8.52 -0.46 -8.58
C THR A 217 -8.32 -1.62 -9.57
N ILE A 218 -7.18 -1.65 -10.28
CA ILE A 218 -6.85 -2.71 -11.23
C ILE A 218 -6.88 -4.07 -10.55
N THR A 219 -6.28 -4.19 -9.36
CA THR A 219 -6.21 -5.45 -8.61
C THR A 219 -7.62 -5.93 -8.22
N ILE A 220 -8.48 -5.04 -7.72
CA ILE A 220 -9.88 -5.35 -7.39
C ILE A 220 -10.65 -5.78 -8.64
N CYS A 221 -10.52 -5.03 -9.75
CA CYS A 221 -11.17 -5.36 -11.01
C CYS A 221 -10.76 -6.74 -11.52
N LEU A 222 -9.45 -7.03 -11.58
CA LEU A 222 -8.93 -8.32 -12.05
C LEU A 222 -9.49 -9.50 -11.26
N ILE A 223 -9.71 -9.34 -9.95
CA ILE A 223 -10.13 -10.45 -9.08
C ILE A 223 -11.65 -10.63 -9.02
N PHE A 224 -12.41 -9.54 -9.07
CA PHE A 224 -13.85 -9.58 -8.87
C PHE A 224 -14.65 -9.55 -10.18
N VAL A 225 -14.20 -8.83 -11.21
CA VAL A 225 -14.96 -8.68 -12.48
C VAL A 225 -15.24 -10.03 -13.15
N PRO A 226 -14.25 -10.94 -13.34
CA PRO A 226 -14.52 -12.24 -13.96
C PRO A 226 -15.55 -13.07 -13.18
N LYS A 227 -15.54 -12.96 -11.85
CA LYS A 227 -16.45 -13.71 -10.97
C LYS A 227 -17.87 -13.18 -11.01
N VAL A 228 -18.03 -11.86 -11.05
CA VAL A 228 -19.33 -11.20 -11.19
C VAL A 228 -19.95 -11.55 -12.53
N ILE A 229 -19.19 -11.43 -13.64
CA ILE A 229 -19.68 -11.81 -14.98
C ILE A 229 -20.11 -13.27 -14.99
N HIS A 230 -19.26 -14.19 -14.52
CA HIS A 230 -19.61 -15.61 -14.47
C HIS A 230 -20.89 -15.90 -13.66
N SER A 231 -21.04 -15.24 -12.50
CA SER A 231 -22.22 -15.40 -11.65
C SER A 231 -23.49 -14.83 -12.32
N LEU A 232 -23.39 -13.67 -12.97
CA LEU A 232 -24.49 -13.05 -13.71
C LEU A 232 -24.91 -13.90 -14.92
N THR A 233 -23.94 -14.41 -15.70
CA THR A 233 -24.25 -15.32 -16.83
C THR A 233 -24.92 -16.60 -16.34
N LYS A 234 -24.50 -17.15 -15.20
CA LYS A 234 -25.13 -18.32 -14.60
C LYS A 234 -26.58 -18.04 -14.15
N LEU A 235 -26.83 -16.89 -13.53
CA LEU A 235 -28.19 -16.45 -13.16
C LEU A 235 -29.07 -16.22 -14.40
N TRP A 236 -28.52 -15.67 -15.47
CA TRP A 236 -29.24 -15.45 -16.72
C TRP A 236 -29.59 -16.75 -17.45
N TYR A 237 -28.68 -17.75 -17.42
CA TYR A 237 -28.90 -19.05 -18.05
C TYR A 237 -29.77 -20.00 -17.21
N ASN A 238 -29.75 -19.88 -15.87
CA ASN A 238 -30.55 -20.71 -14.98
C ASN A 238 -31.32 -19.86 -13.92
N PRO A 239 -32.40 -19.16 -14.31
CA PRO A 239 -33.14 -18.27 -13.44
C PRO A 239 -33.99 -18.99 -12.37
N LYS A 240 -34.12 -20.32 -12.44
CA LYS A 240 -34.84 -21.14 -11.45
C LYS A 240 -33.86 -22.17 -10.89
N GLY A 241 -33.30 -21.91 -9.72
CA GLY A 241 -32.47 -22.88 -9.01
C GLY A 241 -33.23 -24.17 -8.77
N SER A 242 -32.96 -25.20 -9.59
CA SER A 242 -33.27 -26.58 -9.25
C SER A 242 -32.08 -27.15 -8.49
N THR A 243 -32.34 -27.46 -7.22
CA THR A 243 -31.57 -28.33 -6.30
C THR A 243 -30.65 -29.34 -6.96
#